data_AF-A0A975KN64-F1
#
_entry.id   AF-A0A975KN64-F1
#
_cell.length_a   1.000
_cell.length_b   1.000
_cell.length_c   1.000
_cell.angle_alpha   90.00
_cell.angle_beta   90.00
_cell.angle_gamma   90.00
#
_symmetry.space_group_name_H-M   'P 1'
#
loop_
_entity.id
_entity.type
_entity.pdbx_description
1 polymer ?
#
loop_
_entity_poly.entity_id
_entity_poly.type
_entity_poly.pdbx_seq_one_letter_code
_entity_poly.pdbx_strand_id
1 'polypeptide(L)'
;MQVIIVVISFLSAAFGVTIMYNAVYIPTAKLILISGLIALVTYFVLKQLQQSKNKKLDKLMSISMTLFGAMFLASLVYSAWDLEKFLSRLTMMKLALVLLGIIGVYLNVVFIRAEISYKKKRGNQRIEEQPNKSYFEKRREEKEKIQRGNVRIVLGASTDNDDN
;
A
#
# COMPACT_ATOMS: atom_id res chain seq x y z
N MET A 1 1.51 14.54 17.97
CA MET A 1 0.06 14.26 18.10
C MET A 1 -0.44 13.17 17.15
N GLN A 2 -0.13 13.21 15.84
CA GLN A 2 -0.58 12.15 14.90
C GLN A 2 -0.21 10.73 15.33
N VAL A 3 1.01 10.50 15.80
CA VAL A 3 1.47 9.19 16.30
C VAL A 3 0.54 8.64 17.38
N ILE A 4 0.16 9.49 18.34
CA ILE A 4 -0.70 9.13 19.47
C ILE A 4 -2.05 8.62 18.96
N ILE A 5 -2.66 9.32 17.99
CA ILE A 5 -3.98 8.96 17.46
C ILE A 5 -3.94 7.66 16.66
N VAL A 6 -2.89 7.44 15.87
CA VAL A 6 -2.74 6.19 15.11
C VAL A 6 -2.54 5.02 16.07
N VAL A 7 -1.72 5.20 17.12
CA VAL A 7 -1.51 4.17 18.15
C VAL A 7 -2.79 3.89 18.92
N ILE A 8 -3.52 4.91 19.36
CA ILE A 8 -4.82 4.75 20.04
C ILE A 8 -5.82 4.04 19.14
N SER A 9 -5.92 4.44 17.86
CA SER A 9 -6.81 3.81 16.89
C SER A 9 -6.47 2.34 16.67
N PHE A 10 -5.19 2.01 16.57
CA PHE A 10 -4.72 0.64 16.40
C PHE A 10 -5.02 -0.21 17.64
N LEU A 11 -4.70 0.28 18.83
CA LEU A 11 -4.97 -0.40 20.09
C LEU A 11 -6.47 -0.61 20.30
N SER A 12 -7.29 0.42 20.02
CA SER A 12 -8.75 0.33 20.10
C SER A 12 -9.29 -0.74 19.15
N ALA A 13 -8.81 -0.81 17.91
CA ALA A 13 -9.23 -1.82 16.96
C ALA A 13 -8.80 -3.24 17.38
N ALA A 14 -7.55 -3.42 17.83
CA ALA A 14 -7.04 -4.71 18.30
C ALA A 14 -7.78 -5.20 19.56
N PHE A 15 -8.05 -4.28 20.49
CA PHE A 15 -8.81 -4.57 21.70
C PHE A 15 -10.27 -4.90 21.37
N GLY A 16 -10.89 -4.16 20.45
CA GLY A 16 -12.24 -4.43 19.95
C GLY A 16 -12.36 -5.82 19.33
N VAL A 17 -11.40 -6.23 18.49
CA VAL A 17 -11.35 -7.58 17.91
C VAL A 17 -11.27 -8.64 19.02
N THR A 18 -10.42 -8.43 20.02
CA THR A 18 -10.23 -9.37 21.14
C THR A 18 -11.50 -9.52 21.97
N ILE A 19 -12.14 -8.40 22.31
CA ILE A 19 -13.41 -8.38 23.05
C ILE A 19 -14.51 -9.10 22.27
N MET A 20 -14.65 -8.82 20.96
CA MET A 20 -15.63 -9.47 20.10
C MET A 20 -15.38 -10.98 19.99
N TYR A 21 -14.12 -11.40 19.85
CA TYR A 21 -13.77 -12.82 19.74
C TYR A 21 -14.10 -13.60 21.02
N ASN A 22 -13.84 -12.99 22.19
CA ASN A 22 -14.20 -13.55 23.49
C ASN A 22 -15.70 -13.44 23.81
N ALA A 23 -16.50 -12.81 22.93
CA ALA A 23 -17.93 -12.58 23.10
C ALA A 23 -18.30 -11.82 24.40
N VAL A 24 -17.36 -11.03 24.95
CA VAL A 24 -17.61 -10.20 26.16
C VAL A 24 -18.55 -9.05 25.82
N TYR A 25 -18.37 -8.45 24.63
CA TYR A 25 -19.23 -7.40 24.13
C TYR A 25 -19.22 -7.43 22.59
N ILE A 26 -20.42 -7.32 21.99
CA ILE A 26 -20.60 -7.29 20.54
C ILE A 26 -21.12 -5.89 20.19
N PRO A 27 -20.25 -4.96 19.78
CA PRO A 27 -20.68 -3.64 19.39
C PRO A 27 -21.57 -3.73 18.15
N THR A 28 -22.61 -2.89 18.12
CA THR A 28 -23.46 -2.75 16.93
C THR A 28 -22.65 -2.21 15.76
N ALA A 29 -22.97 -2.64 14.54
CA ALA A 29 -22.27 -2.21 13.33
C ALA A 29 -22.21 -0.68 13.19
N LYS A 30 -23.25 0.03 13.64
CA LYS A 30 -23.30 1.50 13.67
C LYS A 30 -22.19 2.11 14.52
N LEU A 31 -21.95 1.59 15.73
CA LEU A 31 -20.91 2.09 16.63
C LEU A 31 -19.50 1.87 16.06
N ILE A 32 -19.26 0.72 15.45
CA ILE A 32 -17.98 0.39 14.81
C ILE A 32 -17.71 1.35 13.63
N LEU A 33 -18.74 1.60 12.81
CA LEU A 33 -18.62 2.50 11.67
C LEU A 33 -18.36 3.94 12.10
N ILE A 34 -19.08 4.44 13.11
CA ILE A 34 -18.88 5.81 13.62
C ILE A 34 -17.48 5.96 14.21
N SER A 35 -17.04 5.03 15.06
CA SER A 35 -15.71 5.09 15.67
C SER A 35 -14.58 5.01 14.64
N GLY A 36 -14.71 4.13 13.64
CA GLY A 36 -13.78 4.05 12.51
C GLY A 36 -13.74 5.34 11.68
N LEU A 37 -14.90 5.93 11.36
CA LEU A 37 -14.96 7.19 10.61
C LEU A 37 -14.36 8.36 11.40
N ILE A 38 -14.66 8.48 12.69
CA ILE A 38 -14.07 9.51 13.55
C ILE A 38 -12.55 9.38 13.54
N ALA A 39 -12.01 8.17 13.76
CA ALA A 39 -10.58 7.92 13.71
C ALA A 39 -9.97 8.33 12.35
N LEU A 40 -10.65 8.02 11.23
CA LEU A 40 -10.21 8.40 9.88
C LEU A 40 -10.12 9.91 9.72
N VAL A 41 -11.21 10.60 10.05
CA VAL A 41 -11.35 12.04 9.86
C VAL A 41 -10.35 12.77 10.74
N THR A 42 -10.24 12.40 12.01
CA THR A 42 -9.27 13.01 12.93
C THR A 42 -7.84 12.81 12.43
N TYR A 43 -7.49 11.62 11.93
CA TYR A 43 -6.19 11.38 11.34
C TYR A 43 -5.93 12.27 10.12
N PHE A 44 -6.90 12.36 9.20
CA PHE A 44 -6.76 13.13 7.97
C PHE A 44 -6.63 14.64 8.24
N VAL A 45 -7.47 15.19 9.12
CA VAL A 45 -7.40 16.60 9.54
C VAL A 45 -6.02 16.92 10.11
N LEU A 46 -5.51 16.09 11.01
CA LEU A 46 -4.18 16.31 11.59
C LEU A 46 -3.06 16.12 10.59
N LYS A 47 -3.21 15.17 9.64
CA LYS A 47 -2.27 15.00 8.53
C LYS A 47 -2.15 16.28 7.71
N GLN A 48 -3.28 16.90 7.40
CA GLN A 48 -3.33 18.14 6.63
C GLN A 48 -2.74 19.31 7.42
N LEU A 49 -3.07 19.44 8.71
CA LEU A 49 -2.58 20.55 9.55
C LEU A 49 -1.06 20.48 9.80
N GLN A 50 -0.50 19.30 10.06
CA GLN A 50 0.92 19.19 10.40
C GLN A 50 1.83 18.96 9.18
N GLN A 51 1.26 18.86 7.97
CA GLN A 51 1.97 18.59 6.71
C GLN A 51 2.97 17.41 6.77
N SER A 52 2.75 16.48 7.69
CA SER A 52 3.67 15.38 7.97
C SER A 52 3.51 14.29 6.90
N LYS A 53 4.64 13.83 6.35
CA LYS A 53 4.70 12.77 5.31
C LYS A 53 5.20 11.45 5.87
N ASN A 54 4.78 11.08 7.08
CA ASN A 54 5.23 9.83 7.68
C ASN A 54 4.47 8.61 7.12
N LYS A 55 5.05 7.97 6.11
CA LYS A 55 4.47 6.78 5.45
C LYS A 55 4.28 5.58 6.39
N LYS A 56 5.02 5.49 7.50
CA LYS A 56 4.83 4.40 8.48
C LYS A 56 3.50 4.56 9.21
N LEU A 57 3.12 5.79 9.54
CA LEU A 57 1.84 6.09 10.18
C LEU A 57 0.66 5.83 9.24
N ASP A 58 0.81 6.16 7.95
CA ASP A 58 -0.21 5.84 6.93
C ASP A 58 -0.47 4.34 6.84
N LYS A 59 0.59 3.52 6.87
CA LYS A 59 0.47 2.06 6.84
C LYS A 59 -0.18 1.51 8.11
N LEU A 60 0.23 2.01 9.28
CA LEU A 60 -0.37 1.57 10.54
C LEU A 60 -1.86 1.95 10.62
N MET A 61 -2.21 3.16 10.16
CA MET A 61 -3.60 3.59 10.08
C MET A 61 -4.42 2.73 9.11
N SER A 62 -3.86 2.36 7.95
CA SER A 62 -4.49 1.42 7.01
C SER A 62 -4.81 0.09 7.68
N ILE A 63 -3.86 -0.47 8.45
CA ILE A 63 -4.08 -1.71 9.20
C ILE A 63 -5.22 -1.54 10.21
N SER A 64 -5.22 -0.45 11.00
CA SER A 64 -6.31 -0.15 11.93
C SER A 64 -7.67 -0.11 11.23
N MET A 65 -7.75 0.50 10.04
CA MET A 65 -8.99 0.56 9.26
C MET A 65 -9.44 -0.79 8.74
N THR A 66 -8.52 -1.66 8.35
CA THR A 66 -8.90 -3.02 7.97
C THR A 66 -9.44 -3.82 9.16
N LEU A 67 -8.93 -3.60 10.37
CA LEU A 67 -9.49 -4.21 11.58
C LEU A 67 -10.89 -3.66 11.90
N PHE A 68 -11.11 -2.35 11.79
CA PHE A 68 -12.45 -1.76 11.89
C PHE A 68 -13.42 -2.34 10.85
N GLY A 69 -12.96 -2.50 9.60
CA GLY A 69 -13.75 -3.12 8.54
C GLY A 69 -14.11 -4.58 8.83
N ALA A 70 -13.15 -5.37 9.34
CA ALA A 70 -13.39 -6.75 9.74
C ALA A 70 -14.41 -6.84 10.89
N MET A 71 -14.28 -6.01 11.93
CA MET A 71 -15.24 -5.94 13.03
C MET A 71 -16.63 -5.52 12.55
N PHE A 72 -16.70 -4.51 11.67
CA PHE A 72 -17.96 -4.02 11.11
C PHE A 72 -18.72 -5.12 10.36
N LEU A 73 -18.04 -5.81 9.45
CA LEU A 73 -18.63 -6.91 8.68
C LEU A 73 -18.99 -8.09 9.58
N ALA A 74 -18.14 -8.44 10.56
CA ALA A 74 -18.46 -9.50 11.51
C ALA A 74 -19.69 -9.17 12.37
N SER A 75 -19.84 -7.91 12.79
CA SER A 75 -21.03 -7.43 13.52
C SER A 75 -22.28 -7.47 12.65
N LEU A 76 -22.18 -7.13 11.36
CA LEU A 76 -23.29 -7.29 10.42
C LEU A 76 -23.70 -8.75 10.27
N VAL A 77 -22.74 -9.66 10.10
CA VAL A 77 -23.00 -11.10 10.05
C VAL A 77 -23.71 -11.56 11.32
N TYR A 78 -23.24 -11.13 12.51
CA TYR A 78 -23.91 -11.45 13.77
C TYR A 78 -25.39 -11.02 13.79
N SER A 79 -25.68 -9.81 13.28
CA SER A 79 -27.03 -9.25 13.29
C SER A 79 -27.98 -9.81 12.23
N ALA A 80 -27.44 -10.21 11.07
CA ALA A 80 -28.22 -10.66 9.91
C ALA A 80 -28.30 -12.19 9.77
N TRP A 81 -27.62 -12.94 10.65
CA TRP A 81 -27.57 -14.39 10.56
C TRP A 81 -28.80 -15.05 11.19
N ASP A 82 -29.70 -15.55 10.34
CA ASP A 82 -30.92 -16.24 10.79
C ASP A 82 -30.83 -17.77 10.71
N LEU A 83 -29.75 -18.32 10.15
CA LEU A 83 -29.55 -19.76 9.95
C LEU A 83 -29.00 -20.46 11.22
N GLU A 84 -29.69 -20.26 12.35
CA GLU A 84 -29.29 -20.83 13.66
C GLU A 84 -29.27 -22.36 13.69
N LYS A 85 -30.00 -23.01 12.78
CA LYS A 85 -30.05 -24.48 12.68
C LYS A 85 -28.72 -25.12 12.29
N PHE A 86 -27.83 -24.39 11.60
CA PHE A 86 -26.53 -24.91 11.15
C PHE A 86 -25.39 -24.41 12.04
N LEU A 87 -25.34 -23.10 12.29
CA LEU A 87 -24.34 -22.48 13.14
C LEU A 87 -24.98 -21.37 13.97
N SER A 88 -24.61 -21.34 15.25
CA SER A 88 -24.96 -20.22 16.13
C SER A 88 -24.40 -18.90 15.57
N ARG A 89 -25.17 -17.81 15.72
CA ARG A 89 -24.78 -16.44 15.35
C ARG A 89 -23.39 -16.07 15.87
N LEU A 90 -23.08 -16.47 17.12
CA LEU A 90 -21.78 -16.24 17.74
C LEU A 90 -20.65 -16.96 17.00
N THR A 91 -20.88 -18.20 16.60
CA THR A 91 -19.85 -19.02 15.91
C THR A 91 -19.59 -18.47 14.52
N MET A 92 -20.65 -18.06 13.79
CA MET A 92 -20.49 -17.43 12.48
C MET A 92 -19.81 -16.08 12.56
N MET A 93 -20.12 -15.26 13.57
CA MET A 93 -19.42 -14.00 13.80
C MET A 93 -17.91 -14.24 14.01
N LYS A 94 -17.52 -15.19 14.86
CA LYS A 94 -16.12 -15.51 15.11
C LYS A 94 -15.42 -16.01 13.85
N LEU A 95 -16.08 -16.88 13.08
CA LEU A 95 -15.56 -17.41 11.83
C LEU A 95 -15.35 -16.29 10.81
N ALA A 96 -16.36 -15.42 10.63
CA ALA A 96 -16.27 -14.24 9.77
C ALA A 96 -15.14 -13.31 10.22
N LEU A 97 -15.00 -13.06 11.52
CA LEU A 97 -13.95 -12.19 12.06
C LEU A 97 -12.55 -12.75 11.79
N VAL A 98 -12.34 -14.07 11.96
CA VAL A 98 -11.05 -14.72 11.64
C VAL A 98 -10.77 -14.70 10.15
N LEU A 99 -11.73 -15.08 9.30
CA LEU A 99 -11.55 -15.07 7.85
C LEU A 99 -11.26 -13.67 7.31
N LEU A 100 -12.04 -12.67 7.71
CA LEU A 100 -11.85 -11.28 7.31
C LEU A 100 -10.55 -10.71 7.88
N GLY A 101 -10.14 -11.13 9.08
CA GLY A 101 -8.84 -10.77 9.64
C GLY A 101 -7.68 -11.28 8.78
N ILE A 102 -7.70 -12.57 8.39
CA ILE A 102 -6.67 -13.17 7.53
C ILE A 102 -6.63 -12.46 6.16
N ILE A 103 -7.80 -12.28 5.54
CA ILE A 103 -7.92 -11.58 4.25
C ILE A 103 -7.41 -10.14 4.37
N GLY A 104 -7.80 -9.43 5.43
CA GLY A 104 -7.38 -8.06 5.68
C GLY A 104 -5.87 -7.92 5.86
N VAL A 105 -5.25 -8.79 6.64
CA VAL A 105 -3.79 -8.82 6.81
C VAL A 105 -3.10 -9.10 5.46
N TYR A 106 -3.59 -10.09 4.71
CA TYR A 106 -3.06 -10.41 3.38
C TYR A 106 -3.14 -9.22 2.43
N LEU A 107 -4.29 -8.55 2.35
CA LEU A 107 -4.48 -7.37 1.51
C LEU A 107 -3.55 -6.21 1.89
N ASN A 108 -3.33 -5.97 3.19
CA ASN A 108 -2.35 -4.95 3.63
C ASN A 108 -0.92 -5.29 3.18
N VAL A 109 -0.52 -6.56 3.29
CA VAL A 109 0.82 -7.00 2.86
C VAL A 109 0.98 -6.83 1.35
N VAL A 110 -0.01 -7.26 0.56
CA VAL A 110 -0.01 -7.10 -0.90
C VAL A 110 0.04 -5.62 -1.28
N PHE A 111 -0.74 -4.76 -0.61
CA PHE A 111 -0.74 -3.32 -0.85
C PHE A 111 0.64 -2.70 -0.58
N ILE A 112 1.27 -3.04 0.56
CA ILE A 112 2.62 -2.56 0.89
C ILE A 112 3.63 -3.02 -0.17
N ARG A 113 3.55 -4.28 -0.61
CA ARG A 113 4.44 -4.83 -1.64
C ARG A 113 4.24 -4.14 -2.99
N ALA A 114 3.00 -3.88 -3.37
CA ALA A 114 2.64 -3.16 -4.59
C ALA A 114 3.21 -1.73 -4.57
N GLU A 115 3.11 -1.03 -3.43
CA GLU A 115 3.67 0.32 -3.26
C GLU A 115 5.21 0.33 -3.42
N ILE A 116 5.89 -0.67 -2.87
CA ILE A 116 7.35 -0.82 -2.99
C ILE A 116 7.74 -1.12 -4.45
N SER A 117 7.05 -2.05 -5.10
CA SER A 117 7.28 -2.43 -6.50
C SER A 117 7.09 -1.24 -7.44
N TYR A 118 6.00 -0.50 -7.25
CA TYR A 118 5.70 0.71 -8.03
C TYR A 118 6.79 1.77 -7.88
N LYS A 119 7.26 2.03 -6.66
CA LYS A 119 8.35 2.98 -6.41
C LYS A 119 9.68 2.52 -7.02
N LYS A 120 9.99 1.22 -6.96
CA LYS A 120 11.18 0.67 -7.61
C LYS A 120 11.12 0.86 -9.12
N LYS A 121 9.97 0.60 -9.76
CA LYS A 121 9.78 0.80 -11.19
C LYS A 121 9.92 2.28 -11.60
N ARG A 122 9.30 3.20 -10.86
CA ARG A 122 9.45 4.65 -11.12
C ARG A 122 10.86 5.17 -10.82
N GLY A 123 11.55 4.58 -9.85
CA GLY A 123 12.95 4.88 -9.54
C GLY A 123 13.89 4.44 -10.66
N ASN A 124 13.69 3.24 -11.21
CA ASN A 124 14.44 2.76 -12.38
C ASN A 124 14.16 3.62 -13.63
N GLN A 125 12.92 4.04 -13.84
CA GLN A 125 12.55 4.91 -14.96
C GLN A 125 13.23 6.30 -14.92
N ARG A 126 13.55 6.82 -13.73
CA ARG A 126 14.33 8.08 -13.58
C ARG A 126 15.81 7.95 -13.95
N ILE A 127 16.35 6.73 -13.97
CA ILE A 127 17.75 6.46 -14.34
C ILE A 127 17.85 6.17 -15.85
N GLU A 128 16.80 5.57 -16.43
CA GLU A 128 16.66 5.36 -17.89
C GLU A 128 16.16 6.60 -18.65
N GLU A 129 15.80 7.69 -17.96
CA GLU A 129 15.42 9.00 -18.54
C GLU A 129 16.60 9.77 -19.17
N GLN A 130 17.62 9.08 -19.68
CA GLN A 130 18.27 9.62 -20.88
C GLN A 130 17.39 9.18 -22.05
N PRO A 131 16.59 10.09 -22.66
CA PRO A 131 15.82 9.73 -23.83
C PRO A 131 16.77 9.08 -24.81
N ASN A 132 16.46 7.85 -25.21
CA ASN A 132 17.22 7.15 -26.22
C ASN A 132 17.07 8.03 -27.48
N LYS A 133 18.07 8.88 -27.74
CA LYS A 133 17.97 9.98 -28.69
C LYS A 133 17.34 9.45 -29.97
N SER A 134 16.29 10.14 -30.43
CA SER A 134 15.60 9.74 -31.65
C SER A 134 16.63 9.59 -32.76
N TYR A 135 16.46 8.62 -33.65
CA TYR A 135 17.41 8.38 -34.76
C TYR A 135 17.73 9.67 -35.54
N PHE A 136 16.74 10.57 -35.64
CA PHE A 136 16.88 11.89 -36.23
C PHE A 136 17.78 12.85 -35.44
N GLU A 137 17.72 12.83 -34.10
CA GLU A 137 18.59 13.64 -33.24
C GLU A 137 20.03 13.13 -33.28
N LYS A 138 20.24 11.80 -33.26
CA LYS A 138 21.57 11.20 -33.46
C LYS A 138 22.19 11.63 -34.79
N ARG A 139 21.41 11.59 -35.87
CA ARG A 139 21.88 11.98 -37.21
C ARG A 139 22.16 13.48 -37.35
N ARG A 140 21.41 14.33 -36.62
CA ARG A 140 21.65 15.78 -36.58
C ARG A 140 22.93 16.09 -35.78
N GLU A 141 23.15 15.44 -34.65
CA GLU A 141 24.38 15.57 -33.87
C GLU A 141 25.62 15.06 -34.61
N GLU A 142 25.52 13.97 -35.38
CA GLU A 142 26.60 13.51 -36.25
C GLU A 142 26.97 14.55 -37.31
N LYS A 143 25.96 15.13 -37.97
CA LYS A 143 26.18 16.21 -38.95
C LYS A 143 26.81 17.45 -38.29
N GLU A 144 26.38 17.82 -37.09
CA GLU A 144 26.97 18.94 -36.34
C GLU A 144 28.39 18.64 -35.86
N LYS A 145 28.71 17.39 -35.48
CA LYS A 145 30.08 16.96 -35.12
C LYS A 145 31.02 16.97 -36.33
N ILE A 146 30.52 16.58 -37.50
CA ILE A 146 31.26 16.65 -38.79
C ILE A 146 31.53 18.12 -39.16
N GLN A 147 30.54 19.01 -39.00
CA GLN A 147 30.69 20.45 -39.29
C GLN A 147 31.62 21.18 -38.32
N ARG A 148 31.68 20.77 -37.04
CA ARG A 148 32.58 21.36 -36.03
C ARG A 148 34.03 20.86 -36.13
N GLY A 149 34.38 20.05 -37.13
CA GLY A 149 35.76 19.56 -37.35
C GLY A 149 36.28 18.60 -36.28
N ASN A 150 35.45 18.20 -35.31
CA ASN A 150 35.80 17.25 -34.26
C ASN A 150 35.56 15.80 -34.71
N VAL A 151 36.10 15.47 -35.88
CA VAL A 151 36.18 14.09 -36.36
C VAL A 151 37.39 13.46 -35.69
N ARG A 152 37.20 12.85 -34.51
CA ARG A 152 38.16 11.83 -34.04
C ARG A 152 37.98 10.61 -34.92
N ILE A 153 38.81 10.51 -35.96
CA ILE A 153 39.02 9.27 -36.68
C ILE A 153 39.75 8.35 -35.68
N VAL A 154 39.02 7.40 -35.09
CA VAL A 154 39.64 6.28 -34.39
C VAL A 154 40.08 5.30 -35.48
N LEU A 155 41.29 5.50 -35.99
CA LEU A 155 42.01 4.51 -36.78
C LEU A 155 42.59 3.50 -35.79
N GLY A 156 41.94 2.35 -35.64
CA GLY A 156 42.49 1.25 -34.85
C GLY A 156 41.46 0.30 -34.26
N ALA A 157 40.96 -0.60 -35.11
CA ALA A 157 40.96 -2.01 -34.79
C ALA A 157 41.18 -2.73 -36.12
N SER A 158 42.46 -2.88 -36.49
CA SER A 158 42.87 -3.86 -37.49
C SER A 158 42.60 -5.25 -36.89
N THR A 159 41.40 -5.78 -37.13
CA THR A 159 41.26 -7.24 -37.24
C THR A 159 41.70 -7.60 -38.65
N ASP A 160 43.01 -7.62 -38.85
CA ASP A 160 43.62 -8.50 -39.82
C ASP A 160 44.12 -9.74 -39.10
N ASN A 161 43.94 -10.83 -39.81
CA ASN A 161 44.04 -12.23 -39.45
C ASN A 161 45.47 -12.69 -39.08
N ASP A 162 45.51 -13.90 -38.53
CA ASP A 162 46.61 -14.88 -38.48
C ASP A 162 47.62 -14.80 -37.31
N ASP A 163 47.50 -15.78 -36.39
CA ASP A 163 48.58 -16.70 -36.05
C ASP A 163 48.05 -17.94 -35.27
N ASN A 164 48.07 -19.09 -35.95
CA ASN A 164 47.90 -20.52 -35.54
C ASN A 164 46.57 -21.04 -34.97
#